data_AF-A0A916RVU6-F1
#
_entry.id   AF-A0A916RVU6-F1
#
_cell.length_a   1.000
_cell.length_b   1.000
_cell.length_c   1.000
_cell.angle_alpha   90.00
_cell.angle_beta   90.00
_cell.angle_gamma   90.00
#
_symmetry.space_group_name_H-M   'P 1'
#
loop_
_entity.id
_entity.type
_entity.pdbx_description
1 polymer ?
#
loop_
_entity_poly.entity_id
_entity_poly.type
_entity_poly.pdbx_seq_one_letter_code
_entity_poly.pdbx_strand_id
1 'polypeptide(L)'
;MFATARSQIRVLARDPILLALVVVIFAAILIFVVYPLAMVFLASLQDRSQWTLANYALIGERRLYRNALWNSLSVGALVGFIGVIIGYIAAFVLTRLDVPGKRLLHYLMIVPIISPPFVSAVSIVFLFGNNGLITRQLLGLMDFSIYGFHGVVWSQIFTFAPIAYLSLRGVLASISPTLEDAALNIGASRWQVFRKVTFPLSLPGVASAFLVVFIESMADFGNPLVLAGAAFPMLAPQAYLEITGSFNLPRGAMLSVILLLPSITAFAIQRYWIAKRQYVTVTGKPTASTSKVVSGPVKSFLYGLVLLFSAIVILFYGVIFVGAFTQVWGFNYTPTLNHFAYVFNVGFDTVKDTLLIAIITTPISGIFGMLVAFLVVRRTFPGKSALEFGSILSFAVPGTVVGIGYVLAFNQQPLILTGTLTILVLCFVFRYVPVGIQSGIAVLRQIDPSIEEAAQNLGASALTTFRKVTLPLIAPAFFSALVYAFVRAMTAISAAIFLVSANWNLMTVQILNQVGSGRLGVAAAYSVVVIALVLVAIIIINAIVVRMTRHMNMVRF
;
A
#
# COMPACT_ATOMS: atom_id res chain seq x y z
N MET A 1 -16.42 -25.97 -22.41
CA MET A 1 -15.24 -25.10 -22.16
C MET A 1 -14.30 -24.99 -23.37
N PHE A 2 -13.96 -26.07 -24.06
CA PHE A 2 -13.03 -26.03 -25.21
C PHE A 2 -13.61 -25.44 -26.51
N ALA A 3 -14.92 -25.62 -26.79
CA ALA A 3 -15.57 -25.04 -27.97
C ALA A 3 -15.66 -23.50 -27.93
N THR A 4 -15.91 -22.92 -26.74
CA THR A 4 -15.90 -21.47 -26.49
C THR A 4 -14.49 -20.88 -26.52
N ALA A 5 -13.47 -21.63 -26.09
CA ALA A 5 -12.08 -21.19 -26.21
C ALA A 5 -11.62 -21.13 -27.68
N ARG A 6 -12.00 -22.11 -28.51
CA ARG A 6 -11.67 -22.13 -29.96
C ARG A 6 -12.34 -20.98 -30.73
N SER A 7 -13.58 -20.61 -30.41
CA SER A 7 -14.24 -19.46 -31.05
C SER A 7 -13.60 -18.13 -30.65
N GLN A 8 -13.22 -17.97 -29.38
CA GLN A 8 -12.49 -16.79 -28.90
C GLN A 8 -11.12 -16.66 -29.57
N ILE A 9 -10.37 -17.75 -29.71
CA ILE A 9 -9.07 -17.76 -30.43
C ILE A 9 -9.22 -17.33 -31.89
N ARG A 10 -10.29 -17.74 -32.59
CA ARG A 10 -10.57 -17.28 -33.97
C ARG A 10 -10.86 -15.79 -34.06
N VAL A 11 -11.49 -15.20 -33.05
CA VAL A 11 -11.75 -13.74 -33.00
C VAL A 11 -10.45 -12.97 -32.73
N LEU A 12 -9.58 -13.45 -31.84
CA LEU A 12 -8.24 -12.87 -31.63
C LEU A 12 -7.33 -12.99 -32.85
N ALA A 13 -7.39 -14.12 -33.57
CA ALA A 13 -6.59 -14.32 -34.76
C ALA A 13 -6.95 -13.36 -35.91
N ARG A 14 -8.14 -12.73 -35.86
CA ARG A 14 -8.56 -11.70 -36.82
C ARG A 14 -8.01 -10.30 -36.48
N ASP A 15 -7.50 -10.08 -35.26
CA ASP A 15 -6.88 -8.83 -34.82
C ASP A 15 -5.46 -9.10 -34.28
N PRO A 16 -4.42 -9.05 -35.15
CA PRO A 16 -3.06 -9.42 -34.77
C PRO A 16 -2.46 -8.49 -33.72
N ILE A 17 -2.91 -7.22 -33.65
CA ILE A 17 -2.44 -6.25 -32.67
C ILE A 17 -2.98 -6.60 -31.28
N LEU A 18 -4.27 -6.93 -31.19
CA LEU A 18 -4.88 -7.38 -29.94
C LEU A 18 -4.23 -8.67 -29.43
N LEU A 19 -3.98 -9.63 -30.33
CA LEU A 19 -3.30 -10.87 -29.97
C LEU A 19 -1.88 -10.61 -29.43
N ALA A 20 -1.08 -9.80 -30.13
CA ALA A 20 0.26 -9.43 -29.70
C ALA A 20 0.25 -8.75 -28.33
N LEU A 21 -0.68 -7.82 -28.10
CA LEU A 21 -0.82 -7.13 -26.82
C LEU A 21 -1.16 -8.11 -25.67
N VAL A 22 -2.11 -9.03 -25.89
CA VAL A 22 -2.47 -10.04 -24.90
C VAL A 22 -1.28 -10.95 -24.58
N VAL A 23 -0.54 -11.42 -25.61
CA VAL A 23 0.63 -12.27 -25.43
C VAL A 23 1.74 -11.55 -24.65
N VAL A 24 2.05 -10.30 -24.99
CA VAL A 24 3.10 -9.51 -24.31
C VAL A 24 2.74 -9.29 -22.84
N ILE A 25 1.48 -8.92 -22.54
CA ILE A 25 1.03 -8.70 -21.16
C ILE A 25 1.07 -10.00 -20.36
N PHE A 26 0.61 -11.11 -20.95
CA PHE A 26 0.61 -12.40 -20.28
C PHE A 26 2.04 -12.88 -20.00
N ALA A 27 2.94 -12.75 -20.98
CA ALA A 27 4.36 -13.05 -20.81
C ALA A 27 5.00 -12.17 -19.73
N ALA A 28 4.69 -10.87 -19.71
CA ALA A 28 5.18 -9.96 -18.69
C ALA A 28 4.75 -10.36 -17.27
N ILE A 29 3.48 -10.73 -17.08
CA ILE A 29 2.98 -11.21 -15.78
C ILE A 29 3.65 -12.54 -15.40
N LEU A 30 3.81 -13.47 -16.35
CA LEU A 30 4.49 -14.74 -16.07
C LEU A 30 5.95 -14.52 -15.66
N ILE A 31 6.69 -13.69 -16.40
CA ILE A 31 8.13 -13.47 -16.19
C ILE A 31 8.39 -12.62 -14.94
N PHE A 32 7.60 -11.56 -14.70
CA PHE A 32 7.92 -10.58 -13.65
C PHE A 32 7.05 -10.70 -12.39
N VAL A 33 6.03 -11.56 -12.40
CA VAL A 33 5.21 -11.86 -11.21
C VAL A 33 5.33 -13.33 -10.84
N VAL A 34 4.93 -14.23 -11.73
CA VAL A 34 4.81 -15.66 -11.39
C VAL A 34 6.18 -16.31 -11.20
N TYR A 35 7.11 -16.07 -12.10
CA TYR A 35 8.45 -16.67 -12.07
C TYR A 35 9.26 -16.31 -10.80
N PRO A 36 9.35 -15.04 -10.36
CA PRO A 36 9.97 -14.68 -9.08
C PRO A 36 9.38 -15.43 -7.88
N LEU A 37 8.05 -15.56 -7.81
CA LEU A 37 7.39 -16.28 -6.71
C LEU A 37 7.65 -17.79 -6.76
N ALA A 38 7.66 -18.36 -7.97
CA ALA A 38 8.04 -19.75 -8.16
C ALA A 38 9.49 -19.98 -7.70
N MET A 39 10.41 -19.08 -8.03
CA MET A 39 11.81 -19.18 -7.60
C MET A 39 11.99 -19.10 -6.08
N VAL A 40 11.21 -18.27 -5.38
CA VAL A 40 11.19 -18.28 -3.90
C VAL A 40 10.75 -19.64 -3.37
N PHE A 41 9.66 -20.19 -3.93
CA PHE A 41 9.14 -21.50 -3.51
C PHE A 41 10.10 -22.65 -3.82
N LEU A 42 10.80 -22.63 -4.95
CA LEU A 42 11.79 -23.65 -5.29
C LEU A 42 13.03 -23.52 -4.39
N ALA A 43 13.52 -22.30 -4.16
CA ALA A 43 14.68 -22.05 -3.32
C ALA A 43 14.43 -22.43 -1.85
N SER A 44 13.20 -22.33 -1.34
CA SER A 44 12.88 -22.75 0.02
C SER A 44 12.95 -24.26 0.23
N LEU A 45 12.80 -25.04 -0.85
CA LEU A 45 12.88 -26.50 -0.88
C LEU A 45 14.29 -27.02 -1.19
N GLN A 46 15.30 -26.14 -1.19
CA GLN A 46 16.69 -26.51 -1.48
C GLN A 46 17.58 -26.28 -0.27
N ASP A 47 18.55 -27.16 -0.08
CA ASP A 47 19.71 -26.92 0.78
C ASP A 47 20.96 -27.38 0.03
N ARG A 48 21.92 -26.47 -0.19
CA ARG A 48 23.15 -26.74 -0.97
C ARG A 48 22.89 -27.48 -2.30
N SER A 49 21.87 -27.04 -3.04
CA SER A 49 21.43 -27.62 -4.32
C SER A 49 20.80 -29.02 -4.26
N GLN A 50 20.49 -29.53 -3.06
CA GLN A 50 19.70 -30.76 -2.87
C GLN A 50 18.27 -30.42 -2.48
N TRP A 51 17.29 -31.14 -3.03
CA TRP A 51 15.89 -30.98 -2.66
C TRP A 51 15.64 -31.55 -1.27
N THR A 52 15.18 -30.71 -0.34
CA THR A 52 14.93 -31.11 1.04
C THR A 52 13.87 -30.25 1.73
N LEU A 53 13.20 -30.84 2.71
CA LEU A 53 12.28 -30.14 3.62
C LEU A 53 12.96 -29.73 4.94
N ALA A 54 14.27 -29.94 5.07
CA ALA A 54 15.04 -29.64 6.28
C ALA A 54 14.89 -28.18 6.74
N ASN A 55 14.79 -27.23 5.80
CA ASN A 55 14.57 -25.82 6.14
C ASN A 55 13.26 -25.62 6.94
N TYR A 56 12.20 -26.32 6.57
CA TYR A 56 10.90 -26.21 7.25
C TYR A 56 10.89 -26.89 8.62
N ALA A 57 11.69 -27.94 8.83
CA ALA A 57 11.87 -28.57 10.14
C ALA A 57 12.42 -27.57 11.17
N LEU A 58 13.24 -26.60 10.74
CA LEU A 58 13.78 -25.56 11.60
C LEU A 58 12.71 -24.70 12.30
N ILE A 59 11.49 -24.62 11.77
CA ILE A 59 10.38 -23.89 12.43
C ILE A 59 9.98 -24.60 13.73
N GLY A 60 9.98 -25.94 13.72
CA GLY A 60 9.71 -26.76 14.90
C GLY A 60 10.90 -26.75 15.87
N GLU A 61 12.12 -26.84 15.34
CA GLU A 61 13.33 -26.96 16.13
C GLU A 61 13.78 -25.63 16.76
N ARG A 62 13.75 -24.53 16.01
CA ARG A 62 14.30 -23.23 16.44
C ARG A 62 13.23 -22.32 16.99
N ARG A 63 13.36 -21.98 18.28
CA ARG A 63 12.50 -21.00 18.97
C ARG A 63 12.46 -19.64 18.25
N LEU A 64 13.56 -19.23 17.62
CA LEU A 64 13.64 -17.97 16.87
C LEU A 64 12.58 -17.88 15.76
N TYR A 65 12.49 -18.89 14.89
CA TYR A 65 11.55 -18.89 13.76
C TYR A 65 10.10 -19.07 14.20
N ARG A 66 9.85 -19.89 15.23
CA ARG A 66 8.53 -20.03 15.84
C ARG A 66 8.05 -18.72 16.47
N ASN A 67 8.93 -18.02 17.19
CA ASN A 67 8.63 -16.70 17.73
C ASN A 67 8.40 -15.69 16.60
N ALA A 68 9.21 -15.70 15.54
CA ALA A 68 9.02 -14.82 14.39
C ALA A 68 7.63 -14.98 13.75
N LEU A 69 7.19 -16.23 13.56
CA LEU A 69 5.85 -16.54 13.05
C LEU A 69 4.76 -16.02 14.00
N TRP A 70 4.85 -16.35 15.28
CA TRP A 70 3.81 -15.98 16.26
C TRP A 70 3.74 -14.48 16.50
N ASN A 71 4.89 -13.81 16.57
CA ASN A 71 4.99 -12.36 16.69
C ASN A 71 4.38 -11.66 15.47
N SER A 72 4.67 -12.14 14.26
CA SER A 72 4.10 -11.56 13.04
C SER A 72 2.58 -11.71 13.00
N LEU A 73 2.06 -12.92 13.28
CA LEU A 73 0.62 -13.17 13.29
C LEU A 73 -0.11 -12.38 14.39
N SER A 74 0.43 -12.33 15.61
CA SER A 74 -0.17 -11.62 16.74
C SER A 74 -0.16 -10.11 16.54
N VAL A 75 0.96 -9.54 16.09
CA VAL A 75 1.04 -8.11 15.73
C VAL A 75 0.10 -7.81 14.58
N GLY A 76 0.10 -8.62 13.51
CA GLY A 76 -0.81 -8.48 12.37
C GLY A 76 -2.27 -8.43 12.78
N ALA A 77 -2.70 -9.36 13.62
CA ALA A 77 -4.08 -9.42 14.10
C ALA A 77 -4.43 -8.22 15.01
N LEU A 78 -3.53 -7.84 15.92
CA LEU A 78 -3.75 -6.74 16.84
C LEU A 78 -3.78 -5.37 16.13
N VAL A 79 -2.83 -5.13 15.23
CA VAL A 79 -2.77 -3.93 14.39
C VAL A 79 -3.97 -3.88 13.46
N GLY A 80 -4.35 -5.02 12.86
CA GLY A 80 -5.58 -5.15 12.08
C GLY A 80 -6.80 -4.72 12.88
N PHE A 81 -6.95 -5.21 14.11
CA PHE A 81 -8.09 -4.92 14.96
C PHE A 81 -8.13 -3.47 15.42
N ILE A 82 -7.06 -2.97 16.05
CA ILE A 82 -7.00 -1.60 16.58
C ILE A 82 -7.00 -0.57 15.44
N GLY A 83 -6.25 -0.84 14.37
CA GLY A 83 -6.20 0.04 13.20
C GLY A 83 -7.57 0.19 12.52
N VAL A 84 -8.35 -0.90 12.45
CA VAL A 84 -9.73 -0.84 11.96
C VAL A 84 -10.65 -0.08 12.91
N ILE A 85 -10.52 -0.22 14.23
CA ILE A 85 -11.30 0.56 15.19
C ILE A 85 -11.04 2.06 15.00
N ILE A 86 -9.78 2.47 14.96
CA ILE A 86 -9.38 3.87 14.76
C ILE A 86 -9.88 4.38 13.39
N GLY A 87 -9.65 3.58 12.34
CA GLY A 87 -10.09 3.90 11.00
C GLY A 87 -11.62 4.02 10.88
N TYR A 88 -12.37 3.15 11.55
CA TYR A 88 -13.84 3.18 11.58
C TYR A 88 -14.37 4.40 12.31
N ILE A 89 -13.81 4.74 13.47
CA ILE A 89 -14.17 5.94 14.23
C ILE A 89 -13.94 7.18 13.37
N ALA A 90 -12.75 7.32 12.77
CA ALA A 90 -12.44 8.45 11.91
C ALA A 90 -13.34 8.51 10.66
N ALA A 91 -13.62 7.36 10.04
CA ALA A 91 -14.49 7.26 8.88
C ALA A 91 -15.91 7.67 9.23
N PHE A 92 -16.44 7.18 10.34
CA PHE A 92 -17.78 7.49 10.83
C PHE A 92 -17.91 8.97 11.20
N VAL A 93 -16.96 9.55 11.93
CA VAL A 93 -16.97 10.97 12.29
C VAL A 93 -16.94 11.87 11.05
N LEU A 94 -16.05 11.58 10.08
CA LEU A 94 -15.86 12.44 8.92
C LEU A 94 -16.93 12.25 7.82
N THR A 95 -17.69 11.16 7.85
CA THR A 95 -18.79 10.90 6.89
C THR A 95 -20.17 11.19 7.46
N ARG A 96 -20.45 10.75 8.69
CA ARG A 96 -21.80 10.75 9.29
C ARG A 96 -22.05 11.92 10.23
N LEU A 97 -21.01 12.51 10.83
CA LEU A 97 -21.17 13.57 11.81
C LEU A 97 -20.88 14.94 11.21
N ASP A 98 -21.59 15.95 11.66
CA ASP A 98 -21.32 17.34 11.29
C ASP A 98 -20.30 17.98 12.24
N VAL A 99 -19.02 17.86 11.92
CA VAL A 99 -17.90 18.38 12.73
C VAL A 99 -17.12 19.46 11.98
N PRO A 100 -16.53 20.44 12.68
CA PRO A 100 -15.67 21.43 12.04
C PRO A 100 -14.38 20.80 11.49
N GLY A 101 -13.75 21.44 10.52
CA GLY A 101 -12.40 21.05 10.05
C GLY A 101 -12.31 19.72 9.28
N LYS A 102 -13.42 19.14 8.79
CA LYS A 102 -13.43 17.83 8.10
C LYS A 102 -12.37 17.67 7.02
N ARG A 103 -12.12 18.72 6.22
CA ARG A 103 -11.12 18.70 5.14
C ARG A 103 -9.70 18.55 5.70
N LEU A 104 -9.35 19.33 6.73
CA LEU A 104 -8.06 19.26 7.39
C LEU A 104 -7.85 17.90 8.05
N LEU A 105 -8.86 17.41 8.79
CA LEU A 105 -8.80 16.11 9.44
C LEU A 105 -8.69 14.97 8.43
N HIS A 106 -9.38 15.06 7.29
CA HIS A 106 -9.22 14.10 6.21
C HIS A 106 -7.76 14.04 5.72
N TYR A 107 -7.12 15.20 5.51
CA TYR A 107 -5.72 15.24 5.10
C TYR A 107 -4.79 14.66 6.18
N LEU A 108 -4.96 15.05 7.45
CA LEU A 108 -4.16 14.51 8.55
C LEU A 108 -4.32 12.98 8.70
N MET A 109 -5.52 12.45 8.45
CA MET A 109 -5.74 11.00 8.45
C MET A 109 -5.01 10.27 7.33
N ILE A 110 -4.82 10.86 6.14
CA ILE A 110 -4.23 10.16 4.98
C ILE A 110 -2.72 10.40 4.82
N VAL A 111 -2.18 11.46 5.42
CA VAL A 111 -0.76 11.82 5.32
C VAL A 111 0.19 10.65 5.68
N PRO A 112 -0.06 9.79 6.70
CA PRO A 112 0.80 8.64 6.98
C PRO A 112 0.86 7.58 5.89
N ILE A 113 -0.08 7.54 4.94
CA ILE A 113 -0.02 6.63 3.78
C ILE A 113 1.02 7.10 2.76
N ILE A 114 1.24 8.41 2.71
CA ILE A 114 2.04 9.10 1.70
C ILE A 114 3.51 9.17 2.12
N SER A 115 3.80 8.95 3.40
CA SER A 115 5.14 9.06 3.93
C SER A 115 5.89 7.72 3.94
N PRO A 116 7.24 7.76 3.95
CA PRO A 116 8.04 6.56 4.15
C PRO A 116 7.68 5.88 5.48
N PRO A 117 7.73 4.53 5.56
CA PRO A 117 7.40 3.80 6.78
C PRO A 117 8.20 4.28 8.00
N PHE A 118 9.47 4.64 7.77
CA PHE A 118 10.39 5.15 8.79
C PHE A 118 9.95 6.40 9.53
N VAL A 119 9.03 7.19 8.95
CA VAL A 119 8.49 8.35 9.67
C VAL A 119 7.91 7.89 10.99
N SER A 120 7.14 6.82 11.00
CA SER A 120 6.56 6.30 12.24
C SER A 120 7.63 5.77 13.21
N ALA A 121 8.58 4.98 12.72
CA ALA A 121 9.62 4.38 13.56
C ALA A 121 10.58 5.42 14.15
N VAL A 122 11.09 6.35 13.34
CA VAL A 122 12.01 7.40 13.78
C VAL A 122 11.32 8.38 14.73
N SER A 123 10.07 8.77 14.47
CA SER A 123 9.30 9.60 15.42
C SER A 123 9.12 8.91 16.76
N ILE A 124 8.83 7.60 16.77
CA ILE A 124 8.73 6.82 18.01
C ILE A 124 10.07 6.78 18.74
N VAL A 125 11.19 6.60 18.05
CA VAL A 125 12.52 6.63 18.68
C VAL A 125 12.82 8.03 19.26
N PHE A 126 12.50 9.11 18.55
CA PHE A 126 12.66 10.48 19.03
C PHE A 126 11.80 10.81 20.25
N LEU A 127 10.57 10.29 20.31
CA LEU A 127 9.67 10.56 21.42
C LEU A 127 9.92 9.62 22.60
N PHE A 128 10.05 8.33 22.34
CA PHE A 128 9.94 7.27 23.33
C PHE A 128 11.16 6.37 23.46
N GLY A 129 12.19 6.55 22.62
CA GLY A 129 13.44 5.80 22.73
C GLY A 129 14.19 6.08 24.03
N ASN A 130 15.34 5.43 24.22
CA ASN A 130 16.13 5.51 25.46
C ASN A 130 16.51 6.96 25.85
N ASN A 131 16.71 7.84 24.87
CA ASN A 131 16.94 9.29 25.05
C ASN A 131 15.81 10.13 24.43
N GLY A 132 14.59 9.59 24.43
CA GLY A 132 13.43 10.23 23.84
C GLY A 132 12.95 11.46 24.62
N LEU A 133 12.31 12.39 23.91
CA LEU A 133 11.76 13.63 24.49
C LEU A 133 10.73 13.33 25.60
N ILE A 134 9.86 12.33 25.39
CA ILE A 134 8.85 11.96 26.38
C ILE A 134 9.46 11.03 27.45
N THR A 135 10.12 9.95 27.04
CA THR A 135 10.64 8.95 28.00
C THR A 135 11.67 9.54 28.95
N ARG A 136 12.71 10.21 28.42
CA ARG A 136 13.86 10.65 29.22
C ARG A 136 13.72 12.07 29.74
N GLN A 137 13.26 13.01 28.91
CA GLN A 137 13.26 14.43 29.26
C GLN A 137 11.99 14.86 30.00
N LEU A 138 10.82 14.38 29.57
CA LEU A 138 9.55 14.75 30.20
C LEU A 138 9.22 13.87 31.43
N LEU A 139 9.38 12.54 31.31
CA LEU A 139 8.96 11.59 32.34
C LEU A 139 10.11 11.04 33.21
N GLY A 140 11.36 11.24 32.82
CA GLY A 140 12.53 10.77 33.59
C GLY A 140 12.67 9.25 33.69
N LEU A 141 12.00 8.48 32.83
CA LEU A 141 12.01 7.02 32.87
C LEU A 141 13.36 6.48 32.37
N MET A 142 14.00 5.61 33.16
CA MET A 142 15.30 5.03 32.83
C MET A 142 15.20 3.58 32.32
N ASP A 143 14.23 2.79 32.82
CA ASP A 143 14.08 1.36 32.51
C ASP A 143 12.97 1.06 31.50
N PHE A 144 12.41 2.09 30.86
CA PHE A 144 11.38 1.92 29.84
C PHE A 144 12.00 1.73 28.47
N SER A 145 11.69 0.60 27.82
CA SER A 145 12.07 0.33 26.44
C SER A 145 10.84 0.34 25.53
N ILE A 146 10.83 1.25 24.56
CA ILE A 146 9.83 1.24 23.49
C ILE A 146 10.10 0.13 22.46
N TYR A 147 11.32 -0.40 22.42
CA TYR A 147 11.71 -1.44 21.48
C TYR A 147 11.04 -2.78 21.82
N GLY A 148 10.78 -3.59 20.81
CA GLY A 148 10.02 -4.84 20.89
C GLY A 148 8.56 -4.64 20.50
N PHE A 149 7.68 -5.39 21.14
CA PHE A 149 6.26 -5.48 20.78
C PHE A 149 5.55 -4.12 20.73
N HIS A 150 5.72 -3.28 21.77
CA HIS A 150 4.99 -2.02 21.89
C HIS A 150 5.35 -1.02 20.79
N GLY A 151 6.64 -0.81 20.53
CA GLY A 151 7.10 0.09 19.47
C GLY A 151 6.56 -0.33 18.11
N VAL A 152 6.68 -1.62 17.77
CA VAL A 152 6.18 -2.13 16.48
C VAL A 152 4.68 -1.92 16.33
N VAL A 153 3.88 -2.32 17.34
CA VAL A 153 2.42 -2.21 17.30
C VAL A 153 1.99 -0.75 17.12
N TRP A 154 2.54 0.19 17.89
CA TRP A 154 2.18 1.61 17.76
C TRP A 154 2.61 2.21 16.43
N SER A 155 3.81 1.87 15.94
CA SER A 155 4.32 2.32 14.64
C SER A 155 3.42 1.86 13.50
N GLN A 156 2.97 0.60 13.56
CA GLN A 156 2.13 0.02 12.53
C GLN A 156 0.67 0.49 12.61
N ILE A 157 0.12 0.71 13.81
CA ILE A 157 -1.21 1.32 13.96
C ILE A 157 -1.21 2.72 13.32
N PHE A 158 -0.20 3.53 13.62
CA PHE A 158 -0.04 4.86 13.01
C PHE A 158 0.03 4.77 11.48
N THR A 159 0.79 3.82 10.96
CA THR A 159 1.02 3.65 9.52
C THR A 159 -0.22 3.12 8.79
N PHE A 160 -0.95 2.16 9.38
CA PHE A 160 -1.98 1.38 8.67
C PHE A 160 -3.44 1.71 9.06
N ALA A 161 -3.71 2.36 10.20
CA ALA A 161 -5.05 2.87 10.50
C ALA A 161 -5.63 3.79 9.40
N PRO A 162 -4.82 4.64 8.74
CA PRO A 162 -5.26 5.41 7.57
C PRO A 162 -5.80 4.57 6.41
N ILE A 163 -5.25 3.38 6.18
CA ILE A 163 -5.71 2.47 5.12
C ILE A 163 -7.11 1.96 5.45
N ALA A 164 -7.35 1.58 6.71
CA ALA A 164 -8.69 1.22 7.19
C ALA A 164 -9.66 2.40 7.06
N TYR A 165 -9.24 3.60 7.45
CA TYR A 165 -10.03 4.83 7.32
C TYR A 165 -10.49 5.07 5.88
N LEU A 166 -9.59 5.01 4.89
CA LEU A 166 -9.95 5.23 3.49
C LEU A 166 -10.96 4.21 2.97
N SER A 167 -10.75 2.93 3.29
CA SER A 167 -11.67 1.85 2.90
C SER A 167 -13.05 2.04 3.53
N LEU A 168 -13.09 2.28 4.84
CA LEU A 168 -14.33 2.40 5.61
C LEU A 168 -15.09 3.69 5.32
N ARG A 169 -14.39 4.77 4.98
CA ARG A 169 -15.02 6.02 4.54
C ARG A 169 -15.85 5.80 3.28
N GLY A 170 -15.34 5.05 2.31
CA GLY A 170 -16.07 4.71 1.09
C GLY A 170 -17.32 3.87 1.38
N VAL A 171 -17.16 2.83 2.22
CA VAL A 171 -18.27 1.95 2.65
C VAL A 171 -19.35 2.75 3.39
N LEU A 172 -18.97 3.56 4.37
CA LEU A 172 -19.91 4.37 5.12
C LEU A 172 -20.54 5.45 4.24
N ALA A 173 -19.84 6.02 3.26
CA ALA A 173 -20.44 6.98 2.33
C ALA A 173 -21.46 6.32 1.38
N SER A 174 -21.31 5.03 1.06
CA SER A 174 -22.24 4.31 0.19
C SER A 174 -23.55 3.85 0.85
N ILE A 175 -23.61 3.80 2.19
CA ILE A 175 -24.83 3.40 2.90
C ILE A 175 -25.85 4.55 2.82
N SER A 176 -27.06 4.31 2.30
CA SER A 176 -28.06 5.37 2.20
C SER A 176 -28.48 5.86 3.60
N PRO A 177 -28.42 7.18 3.88
CA PRO A 177 -28.90 7.73 5.13
C PRO A 177 -30.40 7.49 5.39
N THR A 178 -31.19 7.25 4.34
CA THR A 178 -32.64 6.97 4.45
C THR A 178 -32.96 5.72 5.26
N LEU A 179 -32.07 4.72 5.29
CA LEU A 179 -32.25 3.52 6.11
C LEU A 179 -32.13 3.84 7.61
N GLU A 180 -31.27 4.80 7.96
CA GLU A 180 -31.09 5.27 9.33
C GLU A 180 -32.30 6.11 9.77
N ASP A 181 -32.77 7.01 8.90
CA ASP A 181 -33.98 7.82 9.13
C ASP A 181 -35.23 6.95 9.27
N ALA A 182 -35.41 5.93 8.42
CA ALA A 182 -36.52 5.00 8.50
C ALA A 182 -36.53 4.23 9.83
N ALA A 183 -35.35 3.79 10.29
CA ALA A 183 -35.22 3.11 11.58
C ALA A 183 -35.57 4.06 12.76
N LEU A 184 -35.15 5.33 12.71
CA LEU A 184 -35.54 6.33 13.70
C LEU A 184 -37.06 6.59 13.70
N ASN A 185 -37.68 6.64 12.52
CA ASN A 185 -39.13 6.89 12.36
C ASN A 185 -39.99 5.78 12.97
N ILE A 186 -39.55 4.52 12.94
CA ILE A 186 -40.25 3.40 13.59
C ILE A 186 -39.90 3.26 15.09
N GLY A 187 -39.24 4.27 15.68
CA GLY A 187 -38.95 4.35 17.11
C GLY A 187 -37.64 3.72 17.56
N ALA A 188 -36.73 3.34 16.64
CA ALA A 188 -35.42 2.82 17.04
C ALA A 188 -34.58 3.93 17.69
N SER A 189 -33.88 3.61 18.78
CA SER A 189 -32.89 4.51 19.37
C SER A 189 -31.64 4.61 18.49
N ARG A 190 -30.87 5.70 18.61
CA ARG A 190 -29.62 5.90 17.85
C ARG A 190 -28.62 4.75 17.96
N TRP A 191 -28.52 4.13 19.14
CA TRP A 191 -27.69 2.94 19.35
C TRP A 191 -28.26 1.71 18.63
N GLN A 192 -29.58 1.54 18.60
CA GLN A 192 -30.22 0.48 17.83
C GLN A 192 -30.01 0.68 16.34
N VAL A 193 -30.11 1.92 15.82
CA VAL A 193 -29.80 2.25 14.42
C VAL A 193 -28.36 1.87 14.09
N PHE A 194 -27.40 2.30 14.92
CA PHE A 194 -26.00 1.92 14.71
C PHE A 194 -25.79 0.40 14.72
N ARG A 195 -26.26 -0.28 15.76
CA ARG A 195 -26.00 -1.72 15.97
C ARG A 195 -26.76 -2.63 15.00
N LYS A 196 -27.95 -2.24 14.56
CA LYS A 196 -28.84 -3.08 13.72
C LYS A 196 -28.86 -2.67 12.25
N VAL A 197 -28.50 -1.44 11.92
CA VAL A 197 -28.52 -0.93 10.53
C VAL A 197 -27.10 -0.58 10.07
N THR A 198 -26.47 0.44 10.65
CA THR A 198 -25.21 0.98 10.12
C THR A 198 -24.04 -0.01 10.22
N PHE A 199 -23.84 -0.65 11.37
CA PHE A 199 -22.71 -1.57 11.60
C PHE A 199 -22.86 -2.90 10.84
N PRO A 200 -24.03 -3.58 10.82
CA PRO A 200 -24.20 -4.79 10.02
C PRO A 200 -24.02 -4.55 8.52
N LEU A 201 -24.50 -3.40 8.00
CA LEU A 201 -24.30 -3.03 6.59
C LEU A 201 -22.84 -2.69 6.28
N SER A 202 -22.09 -2.15 7.23
CA SER A 202 -20.66 -1.86 7.07
C SER A 202 -19.74 -3.05 7.35
N LEU A 203 -20.25 -4.12 7.97
CA LEU A 203 -19.46 -5.29 8.42
C LEU A 203 -18.64 -5.96 7.31
N PRO A 204 -19.13 -6.17 6.07
CA PRO A 204 -18.29 -6.68 4.98
C PRO A 204 -17.11 -5.75 4.66
N GLY A 205 -17.33 -4.43 4.78
CA GLY A 205 -16.29 -3.41 4.64
C GLY A 205 -15.28 -3.44 5.79
N VAL A 206 -15.75 -3.62 7.03
CA VAL A 206 -14.91 -3.79 8.23
C VAL A 206 -14.03 -5.02 8.11
N ALA A 207 -14.60 -6.17 7.72
CA ALA A 207 -13.83 -7.40 7.51
C ALA A 207 -12.81 -7.26 6.37
N SER A 208 -13.17 -6.56 5.29
CA SER A 208 -12.24 -6.26 4.20
C SER A 208 -11.09 -5.37 4.66
N ALA A 209 -11.38 -4.30 5.41
CA ALA A 209 -10.38 -3.38 5.94
C ALA A 209 -9.43 -4.10 6.92
N PHE A 210 -9.96 -4.98 7.78
CA PHE A 210 -9.16 -5.79 8.70
C PHE A 210 -8.15 -6.66 7.95
N LEU A 211 -8.60 -7.38 6.92
CA LEU A 211 -7.71 -8.26 6.15
C LEU A 211 -6.64 -7.47 5.38
N VAL A 212 -6.99 -6.29 4.85
CA VAL A 212 -6.01 -5.41 4.18
C VAL A 212 -4.95 -4.92 5.18
N VAL A 213 -5.36 -4.41 6.35
CA VAL A 213 -4.42 -3.95 7.38
C VAL A 213 -3.56 -5.10 7.91
N PHE A 214 -4.16 -6.28 8.08
CA PHE A 214 -3.45 -7.50 8.48
C PHE A 214 -2.36 -7.87 7.47
N ILE A 215 -2.68 -7.87 6.17
CA ILE A 215 -1.72 -8.16 5.09
C ILE A 215 -0.58 -7.12 5.09
N GLU A 216 -0.90 -5.83 5.20
CA GLU A 216 0.09 -4.75 5.22
C GLU A 216 0.99 -4.83 6.47
N SER A 217 0.44 -5.17 7.64
CA SER A 217 1.22 -5.36 8.88
C SER A 217 2.16 -6.56 8.81
N MET A 218 1.69 -7.69 8.25
CA MET A 218 2.53 -8.88 8.01
C MET A 218 3.66 -8.59 7.02
N ALA A 219 3.38 -7.78 5.99
CA ALA A 219 4.33 -7.42 4.95
C ALA A 219 5.28 -6.28 5.33
N ASP A 220 5.03 -5.61 6.47
CA ASP A 220 5.83 -4.49 6.91
C ASP A 220 7.22 -4.96 7.33
N PHE A 221 8.19 -4.20 6.87
CA PHE A 221 9.61 -4.49 7.04
C PHE A 221 10.32 -3.35 7.77
N GLY A 222 10.03 -2.10 7.38
CA GLY A 222 10.74 -0.93 7.87
C GLY A 222 10.57 -0.73 9.37
N ASN A 223 9.32 -0.72 9.86
CA ASN A 223 9.06 -0.45 11.28
C ASN A 223 9.58 -1.58 12.18
N PRO A 224 9.31 -2.87 11.90
CA PRO A 224 9.86 -3.96 12.67
C PRO A 224 11.39 -3.99 12.69
N LEU A 225 12.06 -3.73 11.57
CA LEU A 225 13.52 -3.78 11.53
C LEU A 225 14.16 -2.74 12.47
N VAL A 226 13.53 -1.57 12.62
CA VAL A 226 14.03 -0.50 13.53
C VAL A 226 13.60 -0.73 14.98
N LEU A 227 12.35 -1.13 15.20
CA LEU A 227 11.76 -1.11 16.54
C LEU A 227 11.72 -2.47 17.23
N ALA A 228 11.67 -3.59 16.51
CA ALA A 228 11.46 -4.89 17.13
C ALA A 228 12.68 -5.34 17.95
N GLY A 229 13.89 -5.02 17.47
CA GLY A 229 15.14 -5.48 18.07
C GLY A 229 15.31 -7.00 18.02
N ALA A 230 16.44 -7.50 18.54
CA ALA A 230 16.76 -8.93 18.50
C ALA A 230 15.85 -9.79 19.39
N ALA A 231 15.27 -9.20 20.44
CA ALA A 231 14.42 -9.91 21.41
C ALA A 231 13.01 -10.21 20.87
N PHE A 232 12.55 -9.50 19.83
CA PHE A 232 11.23 -9.66 19.25
C PHE A 232 11.32 -9.94 17.74
N PRO A 233 11.79 -11.12 17.32
CA PRO A 233 11.95 -11.42 15.90
C PRO A 233 10.59 -11.40 15.18
N MET A 234 10.58 -10.98 13.92
CA MET A 234 9.42 -11.01 13.02
C MET A 234 9.84 -11.55 11.65
N LEU A 235 8.91 -12.17 10.92
CA LEU A 235 9.20 -12.93 9.69
C LEU A 235 9.88 -12.08 8.61
N ALA A 236 9.36 -10.88 8.32
CA ALA A 236 9.89 -10.02 7.27
C ALA A 236 11.33 -9.55 7.55
N PRO A 237 11.66 -8.96 8.73
CA PRO A 237 13.06 -8.69 9.09
C PRO A 237 13.93 -9.94 9.17
N GLN A 238 13.42 -11.06 9.70
CA GLN A 238 14.22 -12.27 9.83
C GLN A 238 14.60 -12.85 8.47
N ALA A 239 13.71 -12.81 7.47
CA ALA A 239 14.03 -13.22 6.10
C ALA A 239 15.20 -12.41 5.52
N TYR A 240 15.22 -11.10 5.79
CA TYR A 240 16.33 -10.23 5.41
C TYR A 240 17.62 -10.56 6.16
N LEU A 241 17.56 -10.77 7.48
CA LEU A 241 18.72 -11.07 8.31
C LEU A 241 19.34 -12.43 7.99
N GLU A 242 18.56 -13.44 7.60
CA GLU A 242 19.12 -14.71 7.12
C GLU A 242 19.91 -14.54 5.82
N ILE A 243 19.48 -13.65 4.93
CA ILE A 243 20.14 -13.42 3.65
C ILE A 243 21.39 -12.56 3.83
N THR A 244 21.28 -11.46 4.57
CA THR A 244 22.36 -10.46 4.70
C THR A 244 23.31 -10.73 5.85
N GLY A 245 22.82 -11.31 6.95
CA GLY A 245 23.63 -11.67 8.11
C GLY A 245 24.18 -13.09 8.03
N SER A 246 23.33 -14.07 7.71
CA SER A 246 23.73 -15.50 7.65
C SER A 246 24.16 -15.98 6.26
N PHE A 247 24.08 -15.14 5.22
CA PHE A 247 24.34 -15.50 3.81
C PHE A 247 23.57 -16.74 3.35
N ASN A 248 22.37 -16.96 3.89
CA ASN A 248 21.57 -18.16 3.63
C ASN A 248 20.29 -17.81 2.87
N LEU A 249 20.40 -17.81 1.54
CA LEU A 249 19.30 -17.51 0.63
C LEU A 249 18.14 -18.53 0.74
N PRO A 250 18.37 -19.86 0.82
CA PRO A 250 17.29 -20.82 1.00
C PRO A 250 16.46 -20.61 2.28
N ARG A 251 17.09 -20.27 3.41
CA ARG A 251 16.38 -19.96 4.65
C ARG A 251 15.56 -18.67 4.54
N GLY A 252 16.12 -17.63 3.91
CA GLY A 252 15.38 -16.40 3.61
C GLY A 252 14.15 -16.66 2.71
N ALA A 253 14.31 -17.53 1.70
CA ALA A 253 13.22 -17.97 0.85
C ALA A 253 12.16 -18.78 1.62
N MET A 254 12.56 -19.68 2.53
CA MET A 254 11.64 -20.40 3.40
C MET A 254 10.83 -19.46 4.30
N LEU A 255 11.46 -18.48 4.95
CA LEU A 255 10.75 -17.46 5.75
C LEU A 255 9.77 -16.64 4.90
N SER A 256 10.14 -16.37 3.65
CA SER A 256 9.29 -15.69 2.66
C SER A 256 8.06 -16.52 2.28
N VAL A 257 8.20 -17.83 2.08
CA VAL A 257 7.05 -18.74 1.83
C VAL A 257 6.12 -18.80 3.05
N ILE A 258 6.68 -18.90 4.26
CA ILE A 258 5.90 -18.91 5.51
C ILE A 258 5.12 -17.61 5.67
N LEU A 259 5.71 -16.47 5.30
CA LEU A 259 5.05 -15.17 5.32
C LEU A 259 3.95 -15.05 4.25
N LEU A 260 4.17 -15.64 3.08
CA LEU A 260 3.25 -15.59 1.94
C LEU A 260 1.95 -16.37 2.19
N LEU A 261 2.00 -17.48 2.93
CA LEU A 261 0.82 -18.30 3.25
C LEU A 261 -0.32 -17.52 3.94
N PRO A 262 -0.12 -16.85 5.10
CA PRO A 262 -1.17 -16.08 5.75
C PRO A 262 -1.63 -14.88 4.90
N SER A 263 -0.73 -14.20 4.17
CA SER A 263 -1.09 -13.06 3.32
C SER A 263 -1.97 -13.46 2.14
N ILE A 264 -1.62 -14.54 1.42
CA ILE A 264 -2.44 -15.06 0.32
C ILE A 264 -3.76 -15.63 0.85
N THR A 265 -3.75 -16.30 2.00
CA THR A 265 -4.98 -16.83 2.62
C THR A 265 -5.93 -15.69 2.98
N ALA A 266 -5.44 -14.65 3.66
CA ALA A 266 -6.23 -13.46 3.98
C ALA A 266 -6.77 -12.78 2.71
N PHE A 267 -5.94 -12.65 1.67
CA PHE A 267 -6.36 -12.08 0.39
C PHE A 267 -7.42 -12.94 -0.30
N ALA A 268 -7.28 -14.27 -0.29
CA ALA A 268 -8.26 -15.19 -0.87
C ALA A 268 -9.61 -15.11 -0.14
N ILE A 269 -9.59 -15.06 1.21
CA ILE A 269 -10.80 -14.85 2.02
C ILE A 269 -11.46 -13.51 1.67
N GLN A 270 -10.67 -12.43 1.58
CA GLN A 270 -11.15 -11.10 1.22
C GLN A 270 -11.81 -11.10 -0.17
N ARG A 271 -11.15 -11.69 -1.17
CA ARG A 271 -11.58 -11.70 -2.57
C ARG A 271 -12.76 -12.62 -2.84
N TYR A 272 -12.76 -13.84 -2.31
CA TYR A 272 -13.73 -14.87 -2.69
C TYR A 272 -14.93 -14.97 -1.76
N TRP A 273 -14.79 -14.62 -0.48
CA TRP A 273 -15.86 -14.75 0.51
C TRP A 273 -16.48 -13.41 0.91
N ILE A 274 -15.66 -12.39 1.16
CA ILE A 274 -16.16 -11.12 1.70
C ILE A 274 -16.63 -10.17 0.59
N ALA A 275 -15.88 -10.04 -0.51
CA ALA A 275 -16.25 -9.13 -1.61
C ALA A 275 -17.61 -9.45 -2.24
N LYS A 276 -18.10 -10.70 -2.15
CA LYS A 276 -19.41 -11.11 -2.65
C LYS A 276 -20.60 -10.69 -1.77
N ARG A 277 -20.34 -10.21 -0.55
CA ARG A 277 -21.38 -9.83 0.43
C ARG A 277 -21.60 -8.32 0.52
N GLN A 278 -21.19 -7.56 -0.49
CA GLN A 278 -21.43 -6.11 -0.54
C GLN A 278 -22.91 -5.83 -0.84
N TYR A 279 -23.58 -5.11 0.04
CA TYR A 279 -25.00 -4.78 -0.08
C TYR A 279 -25.21 -3.53 -0.94
N VAL A 280 -26.17 -3.58 -1.86
CA VAL A 280 -26.61 -2.41 -2.62
C VAL A 280 -27.63 -1.66 -1.77
N THR A 281 -27.23 -0.52 -1.22
CA THR A 281 -28.07 0.30 -0.32
C THR A 281 -28.60 1.58 -0.98
N VAL A 282 -28.09 1.94 -2.17
CA VAL A 282 -28.54 3.11 -2.92
C VAL A 282 -29.24 2.62 -4.18
N THR A 283 -30.57 2.67 -4.17
CA THR A 283 -31.43 2.23 -5.28
C THR A 283 -32.03 3.39 -6.07
N GLY A 284 -31.69 4.64 -5.73
CA GLY A 284 -32.26 5.85 -6.35
C GLY A 284 -31.44 7.12 -6.08
N LYS A 285 -32.05 8.29 -6.26
CA LYS A 285 -31.38 9.59 -6.06
C LYS A 285 -30.91 9.73 -4.61
N PRO A 286 -29.63 10.09 -4.34
CA PRO A 286 -29.15 10.28 -2.99
C PRO A 286 -29.92 11.41 -2.30
N THR A 287 -30.67 11.09 -1.24
CA THR A 287 -31.31 12.10 -0.38
C THR A 287 -30.38 12.35 0.80
N ALA A 288 -30.05 13.62 1.05
CA ALA A 288 -29.35 14.00 2.27
C ALA A 288 -30.27 13.71 3.48
N SER A 289 -29.78 12.96 4.47
CA SER A 289 -30.52 12.80 5.73
C SER A 289 -30.56 14.12 6.50
N THR A 290 -31.70 14.37 7.13
CA THR A 290 -31.94 15.52 8.00
C THR A 290 -31.76 15.17 9.49
N SER A 291 -31.57 13.89 9.84
CA SER A 291 -31.54 13.44 11.23
C SER A 291 -30.13 13.40 11.81
N LYS A 292 -29.98 13.83 13.07
CA LYS A 292 -28.72 13.69 13.81
C LYS A 292 -28.58 12.25 14.31
N VAL A 293 -27.69 11.48 13.68
CA VAL A 293 -27.43 10.06 13.97
C VAL A 293 -26.91 9.82 15.39
N VAL A 294 -26.24 10.79 16.02
CA VAL A 294 -25.56 10.63 17.32
C VAL A 294 -25.91 11.75 18.30
N SER A 295 -25.92 11.44 19.61
CA SER A 295 -26.09 12.45 20.68
C SER A 295 -24.89 13.39 20.79
N GLY A 296 -25.09 14.59 21.35
CA GLY A 296 -24.03 15.60 21.51
C GLY A 296 -22.77 15.09 22.23
N PRO A 297 -22.88 14.46 23.41
CA PRO A 297 -21.71 13.97 24.16
C PRO A 297 -20.92 12.90 23.41
N VAL A 298 -21.60 11.93 22.78
CA VAL A 298 -20.94 10.87 22.01
C VAL A 298 -20.27 11.43 20.77
N LYS A 299 -20.90 12.41 20.10
CA LYS A 299 -20.28 13.15 18.99
C LYS A 299 -18.98 13.81 19.43
N SER A 300 -18.97 14.52 20.57
CA SER A 300 -17.78 15.19 21.09
C SER A 300 -16.67 14.20 21.47
N PHE A 301 -17.02 13.06 22.08
CA PHE A 301 -16.06 12.01 22.41
C PHE A 301 -15.40 11.41 21.16
N LEU A 302 -16.21 10.98 20.17
CA LEU A 302 -15.68 10.43 18.92
C LEU A 302 -14.85 11.45 18.14
N TYR A 303 -15.29 12.71 18.11
CA TYR A 303 -14.53 13.80 17.52
C TYR A 303 -13.20 14.04 18.25
N GLY A 304 -13.19 13.98 19.59
CA GLY A 304 -11.99 14.05 20.41
C GLY A 304 -10.97 12.96 20.09
N LEU A 305 -11.42 11.72 19.81
CA LEU A 305 -10.51 10.64 19.39
C LEU A 305 -9.87 10.90 18.02
N VAL A 306 -10.62 11.48 17.07
CA VAL A 306 -10.08 11.87 15.76
C VAL A 306 -9.10 13.03 15.89
N LEU A 307 -9.39 13.99 16.76
CA LEU A 307 -8.46 15.07 17.09
C LEU A 307 -7.19 14.55 17.75
N LEU A 308 -7.29 13.57 18.66
CA LEU A 308 -6.15 12.93 19.29
C LEU A 308 -5.24 12.25 18.26
N PHE A 309 -5.81 11.43 17.37
CA PHE A 309 -5.02 10.81 16.30
C PHE A 309 -4.37 11.86 15.39
N SER A 310 -5.11 12.92 15.05
CA SER A 310 -4.60 14.03 14.25
C SER A 310 -3.46 14.78 14.94
N ALA A 311 -3.53 14.94 16.27
CA ALA A 311 -2.47 15.54 17.07
C ALA A 311 -1.22 14.64 17.11
N ILE A 312 -1.39 13.31 17.20
CA ILE A 312 -0.29 12.34 17.10
C ILE A 312 0.40 12.43 15.72
N VAL A 313 -0.38 12.57 14.65
CA VAL A 313 0.16 12.83 13.30
C VAL A 313 1.01 14.09 13.31
N ILE A 314 0.47 15.22 13.75
CA ILE A 314 1.21 16.49 13.80
C ILE A 314 2.48 16.35 14.64
N LEU A 315 2.40 15.67 15.80
CA LEU A 315 3.55 15.44 16.67
C LEU A 315 4.64 14.62 15.96
N PHE A 316 4.28 13.52 15.30
CA PHE A 316 5.24 12.63 14.63
C PHE A 316 5.98 13.35 13.51
N TYR A 317 5.26 14.07 12.64
CA TYR A 317 5.90 14.87 11.59
C TYR A 317 6.68 16.06 12.17
N GLY A 318 6.17 16.68 13.23
CA GLY A 318 6.84 17.77 13.94
C GLY A 318 8.20 17.35 14.49
N VAL A 319 8.29 16.21 15.19
CA VAL A 319 9.59 15.75 15.75
C VAL A 319 10.57 15.33 14.66
N ILE A 320 10.11 14.79 13.54
CA ILE A 320 11.00 14.51 12.40
C ILE A 320 11.53 15.79 11.80
N PHE A 321 10.65 16.77 11.59
CA PHE A 321 11.04 18.07 11.08
C PHE A 321 12.07 18.73 11.99
N VAL A 322 11.78 18.87 13.29
CA VAL A 322 12.71 19.47 14.26
C VAL A 322 13.99 18.64 14.41
N GLY A 323 13.88 17.31 14.39
CA GLY A 323 15.02 16.41 14.50
C GLY A 323 15.99 16.51 13.32
N ALA A 324 15.48 16.81 12.12
CA ALA A 324 16.32 17.07 10.95
C ALA A 324 17.19 18.33 11.08
N PHE A 325 16.79 19.29 11.93
CA PHE A 325 17.56 20.51 12.22
C PHE A 325 18.31 20.44 13.56
N THR A 326 18.31 19.31 14.25
CA THR A 326 18.91 19.17 15.59
C THR A 326 20.25 18.45 15.49
N GLN A 327 21.33 18.97 16.12
CA GLN A 327 22.65 18.31 16.10
C GLN A 327 22.59 16.87 16.61
N VAL A 328 22.17 16.68 17.86
CA VAL A 328 22.05 15.35 18.48
C VAL A 328 20.77 15.30 19.29
N TRP A 329 19.73 14.68 18.73
CA TRP A 329 18.44 14.53 19.41
C TRP A 329 18.61 13.87 20.79
N GLY A 330 17.95 14.43 21.81
CA GLY A 330 18.04 13.92 23.17
C GLY A 330 19.20 14.49 24.02
N PHE A 331 20.22 15.10 23.40
CA PHE A 331 21.41 15.61 24.09
C PHE A 331 21.75 17.06 23.74
N ASN A 332 21.82 17.38 22.44
CA ASN A 332 22.18 18.71 21.95
C ASN A 332 21.17 19.18 20.89
N TYR A 333 20.30 20.10 21.32
CA TYR A 333 19.26 20.72 20.49
C TYR A 333 19.73 21.97 19.71
N THR A 334 21.04 22.24 19.63
CA THR A 334 21.54 23.33 18.79
C THR A 334 21.11 23.13 17.33
N PRO A 335 20.49 24.15 16.70
CA PRO A 335 20.11 24.09 15.30
C PRO A 335 21.31 23.81 14.37
N THR A 336 21.13 22.96 13.37
CA THR A 336 22.16 22.63 12.38
C THR A 336 21.56 22.35 11.01
N LEU A 337 22.34 22.61 9.96
CA LEU A 337 22.05 22.21 8.58
C LEU A 337 22.98 21.08 8.10
N ASN A 338 23.86 20.57 8.96
CA ASN A 338 24.86 19.58 8.59
C ASN A 338 24.23 18.28 8.08
N HIS A 339 23.06 17.90 8.60
CA HIS A 339 22.32 16.74 8.14
C HIS A 339 21.85 16.90 6.69
N PHE A 340 21.36 18.08 6.31
CA PHE A 340 20.99 18.39 4.93
C PHE A 340 22.22 18.50 4.03
N ALA A 341 23.32 19.10 4.52
CA ALA A 341 24.58 19.13 3.78
C ALA A 341 25.07 17.71 3.44
N TYR A 342 24.93 16.76 4.37
CA TYR A 342 25.23 15.35 4.08
C TYR A 342 24.31 14.78 2.99
N VAL A 343 23.00 15.02 3.08
CA VAL A 343 22.02 14.54 2.08
C VAL A 343 22.33 15.08 0.68
N PHE A 344 22.69 16.37 0.55
CA PHE A 344 22.91 17.00 -0.75
C PHE A 344 24.34 16.92 -1.28
N ASN A 345 25.34 16.63 -0.43
CA ASN A 345 26.73 16.48 -0.89
C ASN A 345 27.13 15.01 -1.04
N VAL A 346 26.84 14.18 -0.04
CA VAL A 346 27.23 12.76 -0.01
C VAL A 346 26.08 11.87 -0.48
N GLY A 347 24.86 12.24 -0.13
CA GLY A 347 23.65 11.45 -0.37
C GLY A 347 22.94 11.70 -1.69
N PHE A 348 23.40 12.66 -2.49
CA PHE A 348 22.62 13.21 -3.61
C PHE A 348 22.30 12.17 -4.68
N ASP A 349 23.22 11.24 -4.94
CA ASP A 349 23.00 10.15 -5.89
C ASP A 349 21.77 9.33 -5.49
N THR A 350 21.56 9.07 -4.19
CA THR A 350 20.37 8.32 -3.75
C THR A 350 19.06 9.10 -3.93
N VAL A 351 19.12 10.44 -3.82
CA VAL A 351 17.97 11.32 -4.12
C VAL A 351 17.65 11.25 -5.61
N LYS A 352 18.67 11.37 -6.45
CA LYS A 352 18.57 11.30 -7.91
C LYS A 352 18.05 9.93 -8.37
N ASP A 353 18.61 8.84 -7.86
CA ASP A 353 18.23 7.47 -8.20
C ASP A 353 16.78 7.18 -7.83
N THR A 354 16.38 7.53 -6.60
CA THR A 354 15.00 7.35 -6.13
C THR A 354 14.02 8.11 -7.03
N LEU A 355 14.34 9.36 -7.36
CA LEU A 355 13.50 10.19 -8.22
C LEU A 355 13.44 9.63 -9.65
N LEU A 356 14.57 9.20 -10.21
CA LEU A 356 14.64 8.62 -11.55
C LEU A 356 13.81 7.33 -11.64
N ILE A 357 13.98 6.42 -10.67
CA ILE A 357 13.20 5.19 -10.57
C ILE A 357 11.70 5.52 -10.49
N ALA A 358 11.29 6.46 -9.65
CA ALA A 358 9.89 6.85 -9.49
C ALA A 358 9.30 7.49 -10.76
N ILE A 359 10.05 8.37 -11.44
CA ILE A 359 9.63 9.03 -12.69
C ILE A 359 9.49 8.02 -13.83
N ILE A 360 10.35 7.00 -13.91
CA ILE A 360 10.28 5.97 -14.97
C ILE A 360 9.16 4.96 -14.66
N THR A 361 9.09 4.47 -13.43
CA THR A 361 8.15 3.42 -13.01
C THR A 361 6.70 3.88 -13.11
N THR A 362 6.41 5.11 -12.70
CA THR A 362 5.06 5.68 -12.62
C THR A 362 4.28 5.61 -13.94
N PRO A 363 4.75 6.20 -15.06
CA PRO A 363 4.04 6.17 -16.33
C PRO A 363 3.89 4.76 -16.89
N ILE A 364 4.93 3.91 -16.77
CA ILE A 364 4.87 2.52 -17.22
C ILE A 364 3.78 1.76 -16.46
N SER A 365 3.71 1.94 -15.14
CA SER A 365 2.70 1.30 -14.28
C SER A 365 1.28 1.74 -14.63
N GLY A 366 1.09 3.05 -14.83
CA GLY A 366 -0.21 3.60 -15.19
C GLY A 366 -0.69 3.10 -16.55
N ILE A 367 0.18 3.13 -17.57
CA ILE A 367 -0.15 2.69 -18.92
C ILE A 367 -0.43 1.19 -18.93
N PHE A 368 0.48 0.38 -18.37
CA PHE A 368 0.32 -1.07 -18.30
C PHE A 368 -0.94 -1.45 -17.53
N GLY A 369 -1.21 -0.79 -16.40
CA GLY A 369 -2.41 -1.01 -15.60
C GLY A 369 -3.71 -0.71 -16.36
N MET A 370 -3.75 0.40 -17.11
CA MET A 370 -4.92 0.74 -17.92
C MET A 370 -5.11 -0.17 -19.13
N LEU A 371 -4.02 -0.63 -19.77
CA LEU A 371 -4.09 -1.61 -20.84
C LEU A 371 -4.67 -2.94 -20.34
N VAL A 372 -4.18 -3.43 -19.21
CA VAL A 372 -4.72 -4.64 -18.57
C VAL A 372 -6.18 -4.45 -18.19
N ALA A 373 -6.54 -3.33 -17.56
CA ALA A 373 -7.93 -3.03 -17.19
C ALA A 373 -8.85 -3.01 -18.42
N PHE A 374 -8.43 -2.36 -19.51
CA PHE A 374 -9.17 -2.31 -20.77
C PHE A 374 -9.37 -3.71 -21.35
N LEU A 375 -8.33 -4.55 -21.39
CA LEU A 375 -8.45 -5.93 -21.87
C LEU A 375 -9.40 -6.76 -21.01
N VAL A 376 -9.27 -6.66 -19.68
CA VAL A 376 -10.10 -7.40 -18.72
C VAL A 376 -11.56 -6.93 -18.75
N VAL A 377 -11.87 -5.68 -19.05
CA VAL A 377 -13.28 -5.22 -19.11
C VAL A 377 -13.87 -5.35 -20.51
N ARG A 378 -13.18 -4.84 -21.54
CA ARG A 378 -13.74 -4.67 -22.88
C ARG A 378 -13.51 -5.85 -23.82
N ARG A 379 -12.61 -6.77 -23.51
CA ARG A 379 -12.26 -7.90 -24.40
C ARG A 379 -12.58 -9.25 -23.77
N THR A 380 -12.82 -10.23 -24.64
CA THR A 380 -13.03 -11.64 -24.30
C THR A 380 -11.94 -12.47 -24.98
N PHE A 381 -11.20 -13.25 -24.19
CA PHE A 381 -10.07 -14.04 -24.67
C PHE A 381 -9.81 -15.23 -23.74
N PRO A 382 -9.24 -16.34 -24.23
CA PRO A 382 -8.88 -17.48 -23.40
C PRO A 382 -7.85 -17.06 -22.34
N GLY A 383 -8.02 -17.50 -21.09
CA GLY A 383 -7.09 -17.16 -20.01
C GLY A 383 -7.30 -15.77 -19.40
N LYS A 384 -8.36 -15.02 -19.77
CA LYS A 384 -8.73 -13.74 -19.16
C LYS A 384 -8.78 -13.77 -17.63
N SER A 385 -9.35 -14.82 -17.04
CA SER A 385 -9.40 -14.99 -15.58
C SER A 385 -8.00 -15.20 -14.97
N ALA A 386 -7.13 -15.94 -15.66
CA ALA A 386 -5.75 -16.14 -15.23
C ALA A 386 -4.94 -14.85 -15.31
N LEU A 387 -5.14 -14.04 -16.37
CA LEU A 387 -4.53 -12.72 -16.50
C LEU A 387 -5.01 -11.77 -15.39
N GLU A 388 -6.32 -11.73 -15.10
CA GLU A 388 -6.87 -10.93 -13.99
C GLU A 388 -6.28 -11.38 -12.65
N PHE A 389 -6.27 -12.69 -12.37
CA PHE A 389 -5.72 -13.23 -11.12
C PHE A 389 -4.22 -12.95 -10.97
N GLY A 390 -3.43 -13.28 -11.99
CA GLY A 390 -1.97 -13.08 -12.00
C GLY A 390 -1.60 -11.61 -11.86
N SER A 391 -2.38 -10.70 -12.45
CA SER A 391 -2.15 -9.26 -12.32
C SER A 391 -2.43 -8.73 -10.92
N ILE A 392 -3.33 -9.34 -10.16
CA ILE A 392 -3.66 -8.90 -8.80
C ILE A 392 -2.76 -9.61 -7.77
N LEU A 393 -2.18 -10.76 -8.11
CA LEU A 393 -1.37 -11.57 -7.22
C LEU A 393 -0.23 -10.77 -6.55
N SER A 394 0.48 -9.91 -7.29
CA SER A 394 1.55 -9.05 -6.76
C SER A 394 1.11 -8.13 -5.61
N PHE A 395 -0.19 -7.79 -5.54
CA PHE A 395 -0.72 -6.97 -4.45
C PHE A 395 -0.78 -7.75 -3.14
N ALA A 396 -1.12 -9.04 -3.20
CA ALA A 396 -1.22 -9.92 -2.04
C ALA A 396 0.13 -10.37 -1.50
N VAL A 397 1.19 -10.26 -2.32
CA VAL A 397 2.53 -10.70 -1.96
C VAL A 397 3.27 -9.62 -1.15
N PRO A 398 3.84 -9.97 0.01
CA PRO A 398 4.70 -9.08 0.77
C PRO A 398 5.90 -8.58 -0.03
N GLY A 399 6.30 -7.32 0.16
CA GLY A 399 7.41 -6.74 -0.61
C GLY A 399 8.74 -7.48 -0.42
N THR A 400 9.00 -8.02 0.79
CA THR A 400 10.20 -8.83 1.06
C THR A 400 10.26 -10.08 0.17
N VAL A 401 9.13 -10.78 0.01
CA VAL A 401 9.01 -11.96 -0.86
C VAL A 401 9.25 -11.58 -2.32
N VAL A 402 8.73 -10.43 -2.77
CA VAL A 402 8.98 -9.92 -4.12
C VAL A 402 10.46 -9.61 -4.33
N GLY A 403 11.11 -8.90 -3.40
CA GLY A 403 12.53 -8.56 -3.49
C GLY A 403 13.42 -9.81 -3.57
N ILE A 404 13.21 -10.77 -2.67
CA ILE A 404 13.94 -12.05 -2.65
C ILE A 404 13.68 -12.84 -3.95
N GLY A 405 12.44 -12.88 -4.42
CA GLY A 405 12.08 -13.53 -5.67
C GLY A 405 12.76 -12.91 -6.88
N TYR A 406 12.87 -11.59 -6.94
CA TYR A 406 13.56 -10.90 -8.03
C TYR A 406 15.07 -11.20 -8.03
N VAL A 407 15.71 -11.23 -6.86
CA VAL A 407 17.11 -11.65 -6.74
C VAL A 407 17.27 -13.09 -7.22
N LEU A 408 16.42 -14.02 -6.76
CA LEU A 408 16.49 -15.42 -7.18
C LEU A 408 16.24 -15.61 -8.68
N ALA A 409 15.30 -14.86 -9.24
CA ALA A 409 14.88 -14.98 -10.64
C ALA A 409 15.86 -14.38 -11.64
N PHE A 410 16.50 -13.26 -11.29
CA PHE A 410 17.24 -12.41 -12.24
C PHE A 410 18.72 -12.20 -11.88
N ASN A 411 19.30 -13.09 -11.07
CA ASN A 411 20.74 -13.11 -10.76
C ASN A 411 21.51 -14.20 -11.50
N GLN A 412 20.86 -14.92 -12.41
CA GLN A 412 21.46 -16.01 -13.19
C GLN A 412 21.04 -15.90 -14.66
N GLN A 413 21.81 -16.53 -15.56
CA GLN A 413 21.44 -16.62 -16.97
C GLN A 413 20.06 -17.29 -17.15
N PRO A 414 19.25 -16.90 -18.15
CA PRO A 414 19.57 -16.02 -19.28
C PRO A 414 19.40 -14.51 -19.03
N LEU A 415 18.74 -14.10 -17.94
CA LEU A 415 18.43 -12.70 -17.64
C LEU A 415 19.09 -12.25 -16.34
N ILE A 416 20.25 -11.62 -16.46
CA ILE A 416 20.97 -11.03 -15.32
C ILE A 416 20.60 -9.55 -15.24
N LEU A 417 19.70 -9.19 -14.32
CA LEU A 417 19.25 -7.82 -14.10
C LEU A 417 19.74 -7.25 -12.77
N THR A 418 20.28 -8.08 -11.88
CA THR A 418 20.82 -7.64 -10.58
C THR A 418 21.87 -6.56 -10.76
N GLY A 419 21.84 -5.54 -9.88
CA GLY A 419 22.74 -4.38 -9.96
C GLY A 419 22.41 -3.34 -11.03
N THR A 420 21.32 -3.51 -11.79
CA THR A 420 20.89 -2.54 -12.82
C THR A 420 19.69 -1.70 -12.39
N LEU A 421 19.46 -0.56 -13.04
CA LEU A 421 18.22 0.22 -12.88
C LEU A 421 16.96 -0.61 -13.24
N THR A 422 17.09 -1.48 -14.23
CA THR A 422 15.98 -2.22 -14.82
C THR A 422 15.29 -3.14 -13.82
N ILE A 423 16.04 -3.81 -12.93
CA ILE A 423 15.44 -4.70 -11.91
C ILE A 423 14.57 -3.93 -10.91
N LEU A 424 14.99 -2.72 -10.52
CA LEU A 424 14.24 -1.84 -9.62
C LEU A 424 12.97 -1.32 -10.28
N VAL A 425 13.08 -0.83 -11.52
CA VAL A 425 11.93 -0.34 -12.30
C VAL A 425 10.91 -1.45 -12.52
N LEU A 426 11.34 -2.62 -12.99
CA LEU A 426 10.43 -3.75 -13.23
C LEU A 426 9.76 -4.21 -11.93
N CYS A 427 10.54 -4.35 -10.84
CA CYS A 427 10.00 -4.73 -9.55
C CYS A 427 8.89 -3.76 -9.11
N PHE A 428 9.10 -2.45 -9.23
CA PHE A 428 8.10 -1.48 -8.81
C PHE A 428 6.90 -1.43 -9.76
N VAL A 429 7.12 -1.57 -11.08
CA VAL A 429 6.03 -1.62 -12.05
C VAL A 429 5.07 -2.75 -11.72
N PHE A 430 5.57 -3.98 -11.61
CA PHE A 430 4.72 -5.15 -11.37
C PHE A 430 4.21 -5.23 -9.93
N ARG A 431 4.84 -4.53 -8.99
CA ARG A 431 4.35 -4.42 -7.60
C ARG A 431 3.17 -3.46 -7.45
N TYR A 432 3.14 -2.37 -8.22
CA TYR A 432 2.17 -1.27 -8.05
C TYR A 432 1.11 -1.16 -9.16
N VAL A 433 1.33 -1.79 -10.31
CA VAL A 433 0.33 -2.00 -11.38
C VAL A 433 -1.05 -2.46 -10.89
N PRO A 434 -1.19 -3.38 -9.91
CA PRO A 434 -2.50 -3.89 -9.50
C PRO A 434 -3.50 -2.80 -9.12
N VAL A 435 -3.03 -1.70 -8.52
CA VAL A 435 -3.90 -0.59 -8.11
C VAL A 435 -4.42 0.18 -9.33
N GLY A 436 -3.57 0.39 -10.34
CA GLY A 436 -4.00 0.97 -11.61
C GLY A 436 -5.01 0.10 -12.35
N ILE A 437 -4.81 -1.22 -12.33
CA ILE A 437 -5.75 -2.18 -12.92
C ILE A 437 -7.11 -2.09 -12.22
N GLN A 438 -7.16 -2.13 -10.89
CA GLN A 438 -8.42 -2.08 -10.15
C GLN A 438 -9.15 -0.74 -10.34
N SER A 439 -8.42 0.38 -10.33
CA SER A 439 -8.97 1.70 -10.59
C SER A 439 -9.56 1.79 -12.00
N GLY A 440 -8.84 1.29 -13.01
CA GLY A 440 -9.31 1.24 -14.39
C GLY A 440 -10.54 0.34 -14.56
N ILE A 441 -10.55 -0.86 -13.96
CA ILE A 441 -11.69 -1.79 -14.00
C ILE A 441 -12.93 -1.14 -13.38
N ALA A 442 -12.78 -0.48 -12.23
CA ALA A 442 -13.89 0.14 -11.51
C ALA A 442 -14.57 1.23 -12.34
N VAL A 443 -13.80 2.07 -13.05
CA VAL A 443 -14.35 3.12 -13.93
C VAL A 443 -14.89 2.53 -15.23
N LEU A 444 -14.16 1.64 -15.88
CA LEU A 444 -14.60 1.04 -17.15
C LEU A 444 -15.91 0.25 -17.03
N ARG A 445 -16.15 -0.43 -15.90
CA ARG A 445 -17.40 -1.14 -15.64
C ARG A 445 -18.61 -0.22 -15.46
N GLN A 446 -18.39 1.04 -15.10
CA GLN A 446 -19.45 2.05 -14.98
C GLN A 446 -19.81 2.69 -16.32
N ILE A 447 -18.94 2.56 -17.33
CA ILE A 447 -19.14 3.14 -18.66
C ILE A 447 -19.81 2.09 -19.56
N ASP A 448 -21.04 2.38 -19.99
CA ASP A 448 -21.80 1.50 -20.88
C ASP A 448 -21.05 1.28 -22.23
N PRO A 449 -20.90 0.03 -22.70
CA PRO A 449 -20.27 -0.26 -24.00
C PRO A 449 -20.94 0.46 -25.19
N SER A 450 -22.23 0.76 -25.12
CA SER A 450 -22.98 1.44 -26.18
C SER A 450 -22.41 2.82 -26.55
N ILE A 451 -21.71 3.49 -25.63
CA ILE A 451 -21.05 4.78 -25.89
C ILE A 451 -19.91 4.60 -26.91
N GLU A 452 -19.16 3.50 -26.80
CA GLU A 452 -18.05 3.17 -27.70
C GLU A 452 -18.58 2.63 -29.04
N GLU A 453 -19.63 1.82 -29.00
CA GLU A 453 -20.31 1.28 -30.18
C GLU A 453 -20.99 2.38 -31.01
N ALA A 454 -21.61 3.39 -30.36
CA ALA A 454 -22.19 4.54 -31.05
C ALA A 454 -21.14 5.32 -31.84
N ALA A 455 -19.95 5.55 -31.27
CA ALA A 455 -18.85 6.19 -31.98
C ALA A 455 -18.39 5.36 -33.20
N GLN A 456 -18.26 4.04 -33.04
CA GLN A 456 -17.88 3.15 -34.14
C GLN A 456 -18.95 3.07 -35.24
N ASN A 457 -20.23 3.07 -34.87
CA ASN A 457 -21.36 3.10 -35.82
C ASN A 457 -21.38 4.40 -36.65
N LEU A 458 -20.95 5.52 -36.06
CA LEU A 458 -20.77 6.80 -36.77
C LEU A 458 -19.47 6.84 -37.62
N GLY A 459 -18.77 5.73 -37.77
CA GLY A 459 -17.58 5.60 -38.61
C GLY A 459 -16.25 5.90 -37.90
N ALA A 460 -16.24 6.09 -36.58
CA ALA A 460 -14.99 6.28 -35.84
C ALA A 460 -14.19 4.96 -35.79
N SER A 461 -12.89 5.03 -36.12
CA SER A 461 -11.99 3.90 -35.95
C SER A 461 -11.84 3.53 -34.46
N ALA A 462 -11.44 2.29 -34.15
CA ALA A 462 -11.20 1.85 -32.77
C ALA A 462 -10.20 2.74 -32.02
N LEU A 463 -9.16 3.23 -32.70
CA LEU A 463 -8.18 4.16 -32.11
C LEU A 463 -8.81 5.54 -31.85
N THR A 464 -9.65 6.03 -32.76
CA THR A 464 -10.38 7.29 -32.60
C THR A 464 -11.34 7.20 -31.42
N THR A 465 -12.13 6.13 -31.33
CA THR A 465 -13.05 5.86 -30.21
C THR A 465 -12.28 5.78 -28.89
N PHE A 466 -11.19 5.01 -28.84
CA PHE A 466 -10.39 4.93 -27.63
C PHE A 466 -9.84 6.30 -27.22
N ARG A 467 -9.21 7.05 -28.14
CA ARG A 467 -8.55 8.32 -27.81
C ARG A 467 -9.52 9.45 -27.45
N LYS A 468 -10.67 9.54 -28.13
CA LYS A 468 -11.61 10.65 -27.96
C LYS A 468 -12.78 10.36 -27.02
N VAL A 469 -13.11 9.08 -26.80
CA VAL A 469 -14.27 8.68 -25.98
C VAL A 469 -13.80 7.96 -24.72
N THR A 470 -13.13 6.81 -24.86
CA THR A 470 -12.76 5.98 -23.70
C THR A 470 -11.68 6.63 -22.84
N LEU A 471 -10.60 7.12 -23.43
CA LEU A 471 -9.43 7.65 -22.73
C LEU A 471 -9.78 8.85 -21.83
N PRO A 472 -10.57 9.86 -22.28
CA PRO A 472 -11.01 10.94 -21.40
C PRO A 472 -11.85 10.43 -20.23
N LEU A 473 -12.77 9.49 -20.46
CA LEU A 473 -13.63 8.95 -19.40
C LEU A 473 -12.83 8.17 -18.34
N ILE A 474 -11.73 7.50 -18.72
CA ILE A 474 -10.87 6.75 -17.80
C ILE A 474 -9.70 7.58 -17.25
N ALA A 475 -9.47 8.79 -17.74
CA ALA A 475 -8.35 9.64 -17.34
C ALA A 475 -8.26 9.87 -15.81
N PRO A 476 -9.37 10.11 -15.07
CA PRO A 476 -9.29 10.28 -13.62
C PRO A 476 -8.73 9.05 -12.89
N ALA A 477 -9.07 7.84 -13.35
CA ALA A 477 -8.51 6.60 -12.81
C ALA A 477 -7.02 6.46 -13.15
N PHE A 478 -6.65 6.80 -14.38
CA PHE A 478 -5.25 6.76 -14.83
C PHE A 478 -4.36 7.67 -13.97
N PHE A 479 -4.74 8.93 -13.78
CA PHE A 479 -3.97 9.86 -12.96
C PHE A 479 -3.94 9.46 -11.48
N SER A 480 -5.05 8.94 -10.94
CA SER A 480 -5.07 8.42 -9.57
C SER A 480 -4.08 7.26 -9.40
N ALA A 481 -3.98 6.39 -10.41
CA ALA A 481 -3.01 5.30 -10.44
C ALA A 481 -1.57 5.81 -10.56
N LEU A 482 -1.32 6.86 -11.35
CA LEU A 482 0.01 7.49 -11.45
C LEU A 482 0.46 8.08 -10.11
N VAL A 483 -0.40 8.85 -9.44
CA VAL A 483 -0.09 9.40 -8.10
C VAL A 483 0.26 8.26 -7.14
N TYR A 484 -0.55 7.21 -7.12
CA TYR A 484 -0.30 6.06 -6.25
C TYR A 484 1.04 5.39 -6.56
N ALA A 485 1.32 5.10 -7.83
CA ALA A 485 2.56 4.45 -8.24
C ALA A 485 3.79 5.31 -7.89
N PHE A 486 3.71 6.63 -8.07
CA PHE A 486 4.79 7.55 -7.72
C PHE A 486 5.05 7.58 -6.22
N VAL A 487 4.00 7.78 -5.41
CA VAL A 487 4.09 7.81 -3.94
C VAL A 487 4.69 6.50 -3.44
N ARG A 488 4.19 5.36 -3.94
CA ARG A 488 4.69 4.05 -3.54
C ARG A 488 6.14 3.83 -3.98
N ALA A 489 6.53 4.21 -5.19
CA ALA A 489 7.92 4.09 -5.64
C ALA A 489 8.90 4.94 -4.81
N MET A 490 8.51 6.16 -4.42
CA MET A 490 9.32 7.04 -3.56
C MET A 490 9.48 6.53 -2.12
N THR A 491 8.51 5.74 -1.64
CA THR A 491 8.42 5.29 -0.22
C THR A 491 8.68 3.80 -0.06
N ALA A 492 8.94 3.08 -1.15
CA ALA A 492 9.19 1.65 -1.15
C ALA A 492 10.51 1.29 -0.44
N ILE A 493 10.48 0.28 0.42
CA ILE A 493 11.70 -0.34 0.95
C ILE A 493 11.67 -1.86 0.90
N SER A 494 10.56 -2.50 1.25
CA SER A 494 10.54 -3.95 1.56
C SER A 494 11.08 -4.82 0.42
N ALA A 495 10.78 -4.50 -0.84
CA ALA A 495 11.37 -5.17 -2.00
C ALA A 495 12.73 -4.55 -2.39
N ALA A 496 12.82 -3.22 -2.34
CA ALA A 496 13.96 -2.45 -2.82
C ALA A 496 15.27 -2.78 -2.09
N ILE A 497 15.20 -3.05 -0.78
CA ILE A 497 16.38 -3.35 0.05
C ILE A 497 17.17 -4.57 -0.44
N PHE A 498 16.52 -5.51 -1.14
CA PHE A 498 17.17 -6.68 -1.73
C PHE A 498 17.75 -6.41 -3.13
N LEU A 499 17.36 -5.30 -3.77
CA LEU A 499 17.63 -5.01 -5.17
C LEU A 499 18.59 -3.84 -5.39
N VAL A 500 18.83 -3.03 -4.35
CA VAL A 500 19.83 -1.96 -4.38
C VAL A 500 21.24 -2.51 -4.58
N SER A 501 22.10 -1.67 -5.13
CA SER A 501 23.51 -1.99 -5.40
C SER A 501 24.38 -0.75 -5.18
N ALA A 502 25.69 -0.88 -5.40
CA ALA A 502 26.62 0.25 -5.35
C ALA A 502 26.27 1.35 -6.37
N ASN A 503 25.69 0.99 -7.52
CA ASN A 503 25.37 1.92 -8.61
C ASN A 503 23.96 2.51 -8.51
N TRP A 504 23.06 1.86 -7.76
CA TRP A 504 21.64 2.24 -7.69
C TRP A 504 21.13 2.05 -6.27
N ASN A 505 20.82 3.15 -5.59
CA ASN A 505 20.39 3.11 -4.20
C ASN A 505 19.21 4.05 -3.92
N LEU A 506 18.39 3.70 -2.92
CA LEU A 506 17.17 4.45 -2.62
C LEU A 506 17.31 5.26 -1.32
N MET A 507 16.64 6.40 -1.27
CA MET A 507 16.56 7.24 -0.07
C MET A 507 15.98 6.46 1.12
N THR A 508 15.00 5.60 0.90
CA THR A 508 14.39 4.76 1.95
C THR A 508 15.38 3.76 2.55
N VAL A 509 16.26 3.19 1.72
CA VAL A 509 17.36 2.32 2.18
C VAL A 509 18.42 3.13 2.92
N GLN A 510 18.73 4.35 2.45
CA GLN A 510 19.63 5.24 3.19
C GLN A 510 19.08 5.66 4.54
N ILE A 511 17.77 5.96 4.65
CA ILE A 511 17.12 6.23 5.93
C ILE A 511 17.37 5.07 6.89
N LEU A 512 17.13 3.83 6.43
CA LEU A 512 17.40 2.63 7.24
C LEU A 512 18.87 2.53 7.67
N ASN A 513 19.81 2.71 6.75
CA ASN A 513 21.25 2.62 7.04
C ASN A 513 21.71 3.67 8.06
N GLN A 514 21.19 4.90 7.96
CA GLN A 514 21.49 5.97 8.92
C GLN A 514 20.88 5.69 10.29
N VAL A 515 19.66 5.12 10.34
CA VAL A 515 19.05 4.66 11.60
C VAL A 515 19.88 3.55 12.23
N GLY A 516 20.27 2.53 11.45
CA GLY A 516 21.13 1.44 11.92
C GLY A 516 22.49 1.91 12.42
N SER A 517 23.00 3.01 11.87
CA SER A 517 24.26 3.66 12.28
C SER A 517 24.09 4.68 13.42
N GLY A 518 22.89 4.81 13.99
CA GLY A 518 22.59 5.76 15.07
C GLY A 518 22.54 7.24 14.64
N ARG A 519 22.68 7.55 13.34
CA ARG A 519 22.65 8.91 12.78
C ARG A 519 21.21 9.36 12.52
N LEU A 520 20.40 9.40 13.58
CA LEU A 520 18.96 9.67 13.49
C LEU A 520 18.63 11.06 12.91
N GLY A 521 19.46 12.08 13.14
CA GLY A 521 19.29 13.41 12.54
C GLY A 521 19.40 13.40 11.01
N VAL A 522 20.32 12.59 10.47
CA VAL A 522 20.48 12.40 9.02
C VAL A 522 19.29 11.61 8.45
N ALA A 523 18.85 10.57 9.15
CA ALA A 523 17.64 9.82 8.78
C ALA A 523 16.39 10.72 8.74
N ALA A 524 16.26 11.62 9.70
CA ALA A 524 15.20 12.63 9.73
C ALA A 524 15.30 13.60 8.55
N ALA A 525 16.51 14.08 8.22
CA ALA A 525 16.73 14.95 7.06
C ALA A 525 16.34 14.26 5.74
N TYR A 526 16.77 13.01 5.49
CA TYR A 526 16.30 12.23 4.34
C TYR A 526 14.78 12.08 4.33
N SER A 527 14.16 11.82 5.49
CA SER A 527 12.71 11.69 5.60
C SER A 527 11.99 12.98 5.22
N VAL A 528 12.47 14.13 5.68
CA VAL A 528 11.93 15.46 5.30
C VAL A 528 12.06 15.68 3.79
N VAL A 529 13.21 15.34 3.18
CA VAL A 529 13.41 15.48 1.74
C VAL A 529 12.46 14.58 0.94
N VAL A 530 12.29 13.31 1.32
CA VAL A 530 11.34 12.41 0.63
C VAL A 530 9.91 12.96 0.74
N ILE A 531 9.48 13.36 1.95
CA ILE A 531 8.13 13.91 2.17
C ILE A 531 7.91 15.15 1.29
N ALA A 532 8.88 16.05 1.24
CA ALA A 532 8.80 17.25 0.41
C ALA A 532 8.66 16.91 -1.08
N LEU A 533 9.51 16.00 -1.60
CA LEU A 533 9.45 15.56 -2.99
C LEU A 533 8.10 14.92 -3.34
N VAL A 534 7.57 14.08 -2.45
CA VAL A 534 6.27 13.44 -2.65
C VAL A 534 5.13 14.47 -2.64
N LEU A 535 5.14 15.42 -1.72
CA LEU A 535 4.13 16.49 -1.66
C LEU A 535 4.15 17.36 -2.91
N VAL A 536 5.33 17.77 -3.36
CA VAL A 536 5.51 18.54 -4.60
C VAL A 536 4.95 17.78 -5.80
N ALA A 537 5.29 16.49 -5.94
CA ALA A 537 4.78 15.66 -7.03
C ALA A 537 3.26 15.51 -6.99
N ILE A 538 2.66 15.30 -5.82
CA ILE A 538 1.20 15.23 -5.66
C ILE A 538 0.55 16.54 -6.10
N ILE A 539 1.10 17.69 -5.71
CA ILE A 539 0.59 19.02 -6.11
C ILE A 539 0.66 19.17 -7.63
N ILE A 540 1.79 18.81 -8.25
CA ILE A 540 1.98 18.90 -9.70
C ILE A 540 0.99 18.00 -10.43
N ILE A 541 0.88 16.72 -10.05
CA ILE A 541 -0.02 15.77 -10.71
C ILE A 541 -1.47 16.22 -10.56
N ASN A 542 -1.90 16.65 -9.36
CA ASN A 542 -3.25 17.16 -9.16
C ASN A 542 -3.52 18.44 -9.98
N ALA A 543 -2.55 19.34 -10.12
CA ALA A 543 -2.70 20.52 -10.97
C ALA A 543 -2.89 20.15 -12.45
N ILE A 544 -2.16 19.14 -12.94
CA ILE A 544 -2.31 18.59 -14.30
C ILE A 544 -3.71 17.99 -14.47
N VAL A 545 -4.16 17.17 -13.52
CA VAL A 545 -5.50 16.56 -13.53
C VAL A 545 -6.57 17.64 -13.62
N VAL A 546 -6.55 18.63 -12.74
CA VAL A 546 -7.57 19.69 -12.71
C VAL A 546 -7.61 20.46 -14.02
N ARG A 547 -6.46 20.75 -14.64
CA ARG A 547 -6.41 21.40 -15.96
C ARG A 547 -7.04 20.52 -17.05
N MET A 548 -6.71 19.23 -17.08
CA MET A 548 -7.25 18.30 -18.07
C MET A 548 -8.75 18.09 -17.90
N THR A 549 -9.25 17.91 -16.68
CA THR A 549 -10.68 17.74 -16.41
C THR A 549 -11.46 19.03 -16.72
N ARG A 550 -10.89 20.22 -16.46
CA ARG A 550 -11.50 21.50 -16.87
C ARG A 550 -11.60 21.61 -18.39
N HIS A 551 -10.56 21.24 -19.14
CA HIS A 551 -10.61 21.23 -20.60
C HIS A 551 -11.63 20.22 -21.15
N MET A 552 -11.77 19.05 -20.51
CA MET A 552 -12.78 18.06 -20.89
C MET A 552 -14.21 18.54 -20.61
N ASN A 553 -14.46 19.24 -19.49
CA ASN A 553 -15.77 19.82 -19.20
C ASN A 553 -16.14 21.02 -20.08
N MET A 554 -15.15 21.64 -20.75
CA MET A 554 -15.39 22.72 -21.72
C MET A 554 -15.72 22.21 -23.14
N VAL A 555 -15.54 20.92 -23.41
CA VAL A 555 -16.14 20.28 -24.59
C VAL A 555 -17.60 20.00 -24.26
N ARG A 556 -18.42 21.06 -24.29
CA ARG A 556 -19.87 20.92 -24.32
C ARG A 556 -20.23 20.19 -25.61
N PHE A 557 -20.81 19.00 -25.47
CA PHE A 557 -21.59 18.39 -26.54
C PHE A 557 -22.77 19.28 -26.89
#